data_AF-A0A2D7KT14-F1
#
_entry.id   AF-A0A2D7KT14-F1
#
_cell.length_a   1.000
_cell.length_b   1.000
_cell.length_c   1.000
_cell.angle_alpha   90.00
_cell.angle_beta   90.00
_cell.angle_gamma   90.00
#
_symmetry.space_group_name_H-M   'P 1'
#
loop_
_entity.id
_entity.type
_entity.pdbx_description
1 polymer ?
#
loop_
_entity_poly.entity_id
_entity_poly.type
_entity_poly.pdbx_seq_one_letter_code
_entity_poly.pdbx_strand_id
1 'polypeptide(L)' 'MLEAITGPNMNYILEELEENFPPITPNPEDSMQKIMYRSGQRSVVEWIVHRMEEVRSDGL' A
#
# COMPACT_ATOMS: atom_id res chain seq x y z
N MET A 1 -19.47 0.60 17.35
CA MET A 1 -18.24 -0.15 17.04
C MET A 1 -18.62 -1.32 16.13
N LEU A 2 -18.89 -1.03 14.85
CA LEU A 2 -19.31 -2.04 13.86
C LEU A 2 -18.10 -2.85 13.35
N GLU A 3 -16.91 -2.25 13.40
CA GLU A 3 -15.61 -2.81 12.99
C GLU A 3 -15.21 -4.09 13.75
N ALA A 4 -15.67 -4.26 14.99
CA ALA A 4 -15.41 -5.47 15.78
C ALA A 4 -16.10 -6.72 15.19
N ILE A 5 -17.11 -6.54 14.35
CA ILE A 5 -17.90 -7.62 13.73
C ILE A 5 -17.55 -7.77 12.25
N THR A 6 -17.38 -6.66 11.53
CA THR A 6 -17.14 -6.67 10.07
C THR A 6 -15.66 -6.62 9.68
N GLY A 7 -14.77 -6.43 10.65
CA GLY A 7 -13.39 -6.08 10.40
C GLY A 7 -13.21 -4.59 10.05
N PRO A 8 -11.95 -4.11 10.03
CA PRO A 8 -11.61 -2.75 9.63
C PRO A 8 -11.96 -2.51 8.15
N ASN A 9 -12.33 -1.28 7.82
CA ASN A 9 -12.57 -0.89 6.44
C ASN A 9 -11.24 -0.91 5.67
N MET A 10 -11.13 -1.77 4.67
CA MET A 10 -9.89 -1.92 3.88
C MET A 10 -9.45 -0.62 3.21
N ASN A 11 -10.37 0.28 2.84
CA ASN A 11 -10.02 1.59 2.29
C ASN A 11 -9.35 2.48 3.33
N TYR A 12 -9.78 2.40 4.59
CA TYR A 12 -9.17 3.17 5.69
C TYR A 12 -7.78 2.64 6.02
N ILE A 13 -7.61 1.32 6.07
CA ILE A 13 -6.28 0.72 6.25
C ILE A 13 -5.35 1.11 5.11
N LEU A 14 -5.85 1.11 3.86
CA LEU A 14 -5.05 1.51 2.72
C LEU A 14 -4.60 2.97 2.86
N GLU A 15 -5.49 3.88 3.23
CA GLU A 15 -5.17 5.29 3.48
C GLU A 15 -4.07 5.44 4.54
N GLU A 16 -4.19 4.78 5.70
CA GLU A 16 -3.16 4.79 6.75
C GLU A 16 -1.81 4.25 6.23
N LEU A 17 -1.81 3.21 5.40
CA LEU A 17 -0.60 2.65 4.81
C LEU A 17 0.04 3.61 3.81
N GLU A 18 -0.75 4.36 3.03
CA GLU A 18 -0.21 5.35 2.11
C GLU A 18 0.39 6.56 2.83
N GLU A 19 -0.19 6.97 3.96
CA GLU A 19 0.37 8.03 4.80
C GLU A 19 1.71 7.62 5.44
N ASN A 20 1.82 6.39 5.93
CA ASN A 20 3.02 5.90 6.62
C ASN A 20 4.11 5.42 5.66
N PHE A 21 3.74 4.97 4.46
CA PHE A 21 4.66 4.45 3.44
C PHE A 21 4.45 5.16 2.11
N PRO A 22 4.69 6.49 2.02
CA PRO A 22 4.36 7.25 0.84
C PRO A 22 5.14 6.75 -0.38
N PRO A 23 4.57 6.82 -1.59
CA PRO A 23 5.32 6.56 -2.82
C PRO A 23 6.45 7.58 -2.92
N ILE A 24 7.67 7.09 -3.14
CA ILE A 24 8.86 7.93 -3.30
C ILE A 24 9.39 7.74 -4.71
N THR A 25 9.49 8.83 -5.46
CA THR A 25 10.24 8.86 -6.71
C THR A 25 11.74 8.93 -6.40
N PRO A 26 12.54 7.95 -6.84
CA PRO A 26 13.99 8.01 -6.65
C PRO A 26 14.62 9.24 -7.32
N ASN A 27 15.58 9.85 -6.66
CA ASN A 27 16.45 10.89 -7.23
C ASN A 27 17.68 10.23 -7.90
N PRO A 28 18.23 10.76 -9.01
CA PRO A 28 19.53 10.35 -9.54
C PRO A 28 20.68 10.23 -8.51
N GLU A 29 20.66 11.03 -7.43
CA GLU A 29 21.64 11.00 -6.34
C GLU A 29 21.34 9.93 -5.27
N ASP A 30 20.18 9.25 -5.33
CA ASP A 30 19.88 8.17 -4.41
C ASP A 30 20.71 6.93 -4.75
N SER A 31 21.39 6.37 -3.75
CA SER A 31 22.11 5.12 -3.93
C SER A 31 21.13 3.96 -4.19
N MET A 32 21.57 2.98 -4.98
CA MET A 32 20.79 1.78 -5.26
C MET A 32 20.32 1.08 -3.97
N GLN A 33 21.17 1.01 -2.94
CA GLN A 33 20.83 0.39 -1.65
C GLN A 33 19.66 1.11 -0.95
N LYS A 34 19.65 2.45 -1.01
CA LYS A 34 18.59 3.27 -0.41
C LYS A 34 17.27 3.10 -1.16
N ILE A 35 17.33 3.02 -2.49
CA ILE A 35 16.16 2.72 -3.33
C ILE A 35 15.60 1.35 -2.96
N MET A 36 16.44 0.31 -2.97
CA MET A 36 16.04 -1.06 -2.67
C MET A 36 15.41 -1.22 -1.27
N TYR A 37 16.00 -0.59 -0.25
CA TYR A 37 15.44 -0.62 1.11
C TYR A 37 14.03 -0.02 1.16
N ARG A 38 13.81 1.12 0.49
CA ARG A 38 12.52 1.80 0.44
C ARG A 38 11.49 1.03 -0.40
N SER A 39 11.89 0.54 -1.56
CA SER A 39 11.04 -0.29 -2.43
C SER A 39 10.54 -1.54 -1.70
N GLY A 40 11.39 -2.18 -0.89
CA GLY A 40 11.00 -3.32 -0.06
C GLY A 40 9.84 -2.97 0.89
N GLN A 41 9.91 -1.81 1.55
CA GLN A 41 8.85 -1.35 2.47
C GLN A 41 7.55 -1.00 1.73
N ARG A 42 7.62 -0.41 0.53
CA ARG A 42 6.43 -0.03 -0.26
C ARG A 42 5.75 -1.21 -0.96
N SER A 43 6.50 -2.27 -1.30
CA SER A 43 5.98 -3.42 -2.06
C SER A 43 4.74 -4.08 -1.45
N VAL A 44 4.61 -4.08 -0.12
CA VAL A 44 3.45 -4.64 0.59
C VAL A 44 2.19 -3.81 0.33
N VAL A 45 2.31 -2.48 0.30
CA VAL A 45 1.17 -1.58 0.05
C VAL A 45 0.69 -1.73 -1.39
N GLU A 46 1.62 -1.77 -2.34
CA GLU A 46 1.31 -1.98 -3.77
C GLU A 46 0.57 -3.30 -4.02
N TRP A 47 0.99 -4.37 -3.33
CA TRP A 47 0.29 -5.65 -3.42
C TRP A 47 -1.16 -5.57 -2.91
N ILE A 48 -1.40 -4.87 -1.80
CA ILE A 48 -2.76 -4.68 -1.25
C ILE A 48 -3.64 -3.89 -2.23
N VAL A 49 -3.11 -2.79 -2.80
CA VAL A 49 -3.83 -1.98 -3.80
C VAL A 49 -4.25 -2.85 -4.98
N HIS A 50 -3.31 -3.57 -5.60
CA HIS A 50 -3.62 -4.44 -6.73
C HIS A 50 -4.66 -5.50 -6.36
N ARG A 51 -4.54 -6.11 -5.18
CA ARG A 51 -5.49 -7.13 -4.73
C ARG A 51 -6.90 -6.57 -4.54
N MET A 52 -7.03 -5.33 -4.06
CA MET A 52 -8.32 -4.66 -3.92
C MET A 52 -8.92 -4.30 -5.28
N GLU A 53 -8.08 -3.90 -6.24
CA GLU A 53 -8.51 -3.63 -7.61
C GLU A 53 -9.00 -4.90 -8.31
N GLU A 54 -8.30 -6.03 -8.16
CA GLU A 54 -8.74 -7.35 -8.64
C GLU A 54 -10.10 -7.74 -8.07
N VAL A 55 -10.28 -7.62 -6.75
CA VAL A 55 -11.56 -7.94 -6.10
C VAL A 55 -12.69 -7.06 -6.65
N ARG A 56 -12.41 -5.78 -6.94
CA ARG A 56 -13.39 -4.87 -7.54
C ARG A 56 -13.69 -5.22 -9.00
N SER A 57 -12.71 -5.67 -9.77
CA SER A 57 -12.93 -6.10 -11.16
C SER A 57 -13.71 -7.41 -11.26
N ASP A 58 -13.54 -8.31 -10.28
CA ASP A 58 -14.19 -9.63 -10.25
C ASP A 58 -15.63 -9.58 -9.69
N GLY A 59 -16.05 -8.43 -9.13
CA GLY A 59 -17.37 -8.20 -8.54
C GLY A 59 -18.34 -7.37 -9.40
N LEU A 60 -17.98 -7.11 -10.67
CA LEU A 60 -18.87 -6.60 -11.73
C LEU A 60 -19.26 -7.73 -12.68
#